data_AF-A0A6L9Z2J7-F1
#
_entry.id   AF-A0A6L9Z2J7-F1
#
_cell.length_a   1.000
_cell.length_b   1.000
_cell.length_c   1.000
_cell.angle_alpha   90.00
_cell.angle_beta   90.00
_cell.angle_gamma   90.00
#
_symmetry.space_group_name_H-M   'P 1'
#
loop_
_entity.id
_entity.type
_entity.pdbx_description
1 polymer ?
#
loop_
_entity_poly.entity_id
_entity_poly.type
_entity_poly.pdbx_seq_one_letter_code
_entity_poly.pdbx_strand_id
1 'polypeptide(L)'
;NEYTYTLETIIQAGQKGIAITSVPIRTNRYLRPSRLVKSISAYVKRSLITILRISMTYNPLRFFITLGTIPFTLGTLLGIRWLILYFAGTPKAHVPSLVLAAILILMGFQLWIFGLVADLMAVNRQLLEDIQLRLRRLDVDSNRTPHLPSTGNHQQRENREEGGEGEEFVNSFLNR
;
A
#
# COMPACT_ATOMS: atom_id res chain seq x y z
N ASN A 1 -25.47 -9.60 5.27
CA ASN A 1 -24.08 -9.78 5.75
C ASN A 1 -23.80 -8.71 6.82
N GLU A 2 -24.53 -8.73 7.93
CA GLU A 2 -24.63 -7.63 8.92
C GLU A 2 -23.56 -7.64 10.03
N TYR A 3 -22.58 -8.54 9.99
CA TYR A 3 -21.66 -8.75 11.12
C TYR A 3 -20.27 -8.09 10.96
N THR A 4 -19.96 -7.58 9.77
CA THR A 4 -18.63 -7.07 9.47
C THR A 4 -18.47 -5.58 9.84
N TYR A 5 -19.58 -4.84 9.87
CA TYR A 5 -19.53 -3.39 10.02
C TYR A 5 -19.06 -2.95 11.42
N THR A 6 -19.46 -3.65 12.47
CA THR A 6 -19.09 -3.27 13.84
C THR A 6 -17.60 -3.46 14.12
N LEU A 7 -17.05 -4.61 13.71
CA LEU A 7 -15.62 -4.89 13.92
C LEU A 7 -14.76 -3.97 13.04
N GLU A 8 -15.15 -3.77 11.78
CA GLU A 8 -14.46 -2.82 10.88
C GLU A 8 -14.50 -1.40 11.42
N THR A 9 -15.64 -0.95 11.96
CA THR A 9 -15.78 0.39 12.54
C THR A 9 -14.95 0.56 13.81
N ILE A 10 -14.92 -0.43 14.70
CA ILE A 10 -14.09 -0.37 15.92
C ILE A 10 -12.60 -0.34 15.57
N ILE A 11 -12.18 -1.16 14.59
CA ILE A 11 -10.79 -1.17 14.12
C ILE A 11 -10.42 0.18 13.48
N GLN A 12 -11.28 0.76 12.64
CA GLN A 12 -11.05 2.07 12.03
C GLN A 12 -11.02 3.20 13.06
N ALA A 13 -11.90 3.16 14.07
CA ALA A 13 -11.92 4.16 15.14
C ALA A 13 -10.66 4.11 16.00
N GLY A 14 -10.16 2.90 16.31
CA GLY A 14 -8.88 2.72 16.99
C GLY A 14 -7.68 3.22 16.18
N GLN A 15 -7.64 2.95 14.88
CA GLN A 15 -6.56 3.44 14.00
C GLN A 15 -6.57 4.97 13.82
N LYS A 16 -7.74 5.61 13.89
CA LYS A 16 -7.88 7.07 13.82
C LYS A 16 -7.69 7.79 15.16
N GLY A 17 -7.32 7.07 16.22
CA GLY A 17 -7.12 7.63 17.56
C GLY A 17 -8.41 8.18 18.19
N ILE A 18 -9.58 7.68 17.77
CA ILE A 18 -10.87 8.09 18.32
C ILE A 18 -11.02 7.42 19.69
N ALA A 19 -11.28 8.20 20.73
CA ALA A 19 -11.52 7.67 22.06
C ALA A 19 -12.83 6.86 22.08
N ILE A 20 -12.74 5.58 22.45
CA ILE A 20 -13.88 4.67 22.57
C ILE A 20 -14.06 4.34 24.05
N THR A 21 -15.28 4.45 24.56
CA THR A 21 -15.65 4.00 25.89
C THR A 21 -16.70 2.90 25.79
N SER A 22 -16.60 1.87 26.61
CA SER A 22 -17.60 0.82 26.70
C SER A 22 -18.58 1.14 27.82
N VAL A 23 -19.88 1.18 27.49
CA VAL A 23 -20.94 1.32 28.49
C VAL A 23 -21.51 -0.08 28.75
N PRO A 24 -21.48 -0.57 30.00
CA PRO A 24 -22.11 -1.84 30.33
C PRO A 24 -23.63 -1.70 30.27
N ILE A 25 -24.27 -2.44 29.36
CA ILE A 25 -25.73 -2.47 29.22
C ILE A 25 -26.21 -3.87 29.66
N ARG A 26 -27.19 -3.93 30.56
CA ARG A 26 -27.80 -5.21 30.96
C ARG A 26 -28.61 -5.77 29.79
N THR A 27 -28.30 -7.01 29.40
CA THR A 27 -29.02 -7.73 28.35
C THR A 27 -30.15 -8.58 28.94
N ASN A 28 -31.28 -8.71 28.22
CA ASN A 28 -32.32 -9.68 28.54
C ASN A 28 -31.80 -11.12 28.36
N ARG A 29 -32.41 -12.10 29.05
CA ARG A 29 -31.99 -13.51 29.01
C ARG A 29 -32.10 -14.08 27.59
N TYR A 30 -31.14 -14.93 27.26
CA TYR A 30 -30.94 -15.57 25.96
C TYR A 30 -32.16 -16.42 25.55
N LEU A 31 -33.01 -15.89 24.67
CA LEU A 31 -34.32 -16.49 24.33
C LEU A 31 -34.30 -17.40 23.09
N ARG A 32 -33.17 -17.59 22.39
CA ARG A 32 -33.12 -18.53 21.25
C ARG A 32 -31.69 -18.91 20.86
N PRO A 33 -31.39 -20.18 20.56
CA PRO A 33 -30.10 -20.55 19.98
C PRO A 33 -29.94 -19.94 18.58
N SER A 34 -28.94 -19.06 18.44
CA SER A 34 -28.55 -18.51 17.14
C SER A 34 -27.96 -19.60 16.25
N ARG A 35 -28.58 -19.82 15.09
CA ARG A 35 -28.12 -20.77 14.05
C ARG A 35 -27.10 -20.14 13.09
N LEU A 36 -26.33 -19.15 13.55
CA LEU A 36 -25.60 -18.23 12.66
C LEU A 36 -24.07 -18.41 12.60
N VAL A 37 -23.56 -19.53 13.10
CA VAL A 37 -22.18 -19.92 12.84
C VAL A 37 -22.15 -21.39 12.47
N LYS A 38 -22.13 -21.65 11.15
CA LYS A 38 -21.93 -23.00 10.62
C LYS A 38 -20.46 -23.42 10.53
N SER A 39 -19.50 -22.51 10.76
CA SER A 39 -18.07 -22.89 10.77
C SER A 39 -17.14 -21.82 11.37
N ILE A 40 -16.43 -22.16 12.45
CA ILE A 40 -15.35 -21.35 13.06
C ILE A 40 -14.22 -21.09 12.04
N SER A 41 -13.99 -22.02 11.13
CA SER A 41 -12.93 -21.93 10.10
C SER A 41 -13.15 -20.81 9.08
N ALA A 42 -14.39 -20.47 8.73
CA ALA A 42 -14.68 -19.36 7.80
C ALA A 42 -14.43 -17.99 8.46
N TYR A 43 -14.71 -17.86 9.76
CA TYR A 43 -14.47 -16.64 10.52
C TYR A 43 -12.98 -16.39 10.78
N VAL A 44 -12.23 -17.46 11.10
CA VAL A 44 -10.77 -17.40 11.25
C VAL A 44 -10.08 -17.03 9.93
N LYS A 45 -10.49 -17.63 8.79
CA LYS A 45 -9.93 -17.28 7.47
C LYS A 45 -10.15 -15.80 7.12
N ARG A 46 -11.35 -15.27 7.36
CA ARG A 46 -11.64 -13.85 7.10
C ARG A 46 -10.84 -12.91 8.00
N SER A 47 -10.76 -13.22 9.30
CA SER A 47 -9.97 -12.42 10.25
C SER A 47 -8.48 -12.47 9.92
N LEU A 48 -7.96 -13.63 9.51
CA LEU A 48 -6.57 -13.79 9.08
C LEU A 48 -6.25 -12.93 7.85
N ILE A 49 -7.16 -12.89 6.86
CA ILE A 49 -7.00 -12.03 5.67
C ILE A 49 -6.98 -10.55 6.06
N THR A 50 -7.83 -10.11 6.98
CA THR A 50 -7.84 -8.71 7.46
C THR A 50 -6.56 -8.35 8.19
N ILE A 51 -6.05 -9.23 9.05
CA ILE A 51 -4.77 -9.04 9.78
C ILE A 51 -3.59 -9.04 8.80
N LEU A 52 -3.60 -9.94 7.82
CA LEU A 52 -2.62 -9.98 6.72
C LEU A 52 -2.61 -8.66 5.94
N ARG A 53 -3.78 -8.13 5.59
CA ARG A 53 -3.92 -6.88 4.82
C ARG A 53 -3.36 -5.67 5.57
N ILE A 54 -3.61 -5.59 6.88
CA ILE A 54 -3.07 -4.55 7.75
C ILE A 54 -1.56 -4.71 7.93
N SER A 55 -1.06 -5.93 8.13
CA SER A 55 0.39 -6.19 8.24
C SER A 55 1.14 -5.83 6.96
N MET A 56 0.58 -6.17 5.80
CA MET A 56 1.15 -5.85 4.49
C MET A 56 1.16 -4.34 4.21
N THR A 57 0.29 -3.58 4.85
CA THR A 57 0.20 -2.12 4.71
C THR A 57 1.21 -1.40 5.60
N TYR A 58 1.43 -1.85 6.84
CA TYR A 58 2.23 -1.10 7.81
C TYR A 58 3.70 -1.55 7.90
N ASN A 59 3.99 -2.85 7.88
CA ASN A 59 5.36 -3.38 8.00
C ASN A 59 5.40 -4.83 7.47
N PRO A 60 5.36 -5.04 6.13
CA PRO A 60 5.33 -6.38 5.55
C PRO A 60 6.52 -7.24 6.02
N LEU A 61 7.72 -6.65 6.15
CA LEU A 61 8.92 -7.35 6.60
C LEU A 61 8.74 -8.07 7.95
N ARG A 62 8.17 -7.39 8.95
CA ARG A 62 8.02 -7.96 10.31
C ARG A 62 7.07 -9.14 10.34
N PHE A 63 6.03 -9.12 9.52
CA PHE A 63 5.05 -10.21 9.42
C PHE A 63 5.67 -11.48 8.84
N PHE A 64 6.39 -11.35 7.72
CA PHE A 64 7.04 -12.49 7.10
C PHE A 64 8.23 -13.03 7.91
N ILE A 65 8.97 -12.15 8.60
CA ILE A 65 10.00 -12.58 9.55
C ILE A 65 9.41 -13.44 10.65
N THR A 66 8.39 -12.92 11.35
CA THR A 66 7.73 -13.64 12.46
C THR A 66 7.13 -14.97 12.01
N LEU A 67 6.48 -15.00 10.84
CA LEU A 67 5.92 -16.22 10.26
C LEU A 67 7.01 -17.23 9.84
N GLY A 68 8.13 -16.77 9.28
CA GLY A 68 9.28 -17.59 8.88
C GLY A 68 10.07 -18.15 10.04
N THR A 69 10.11 -17.46 11.19
CA THR A 69 10.80 -17.95 12.39
C THR A 69 10.25 -19.27 12.91
N ILE A 70 8.95 -19.52 12.78
CA ILE A 70 8.32 -20.76 13.28
C ILE A 70 8.89 -22.00 12.56
N PRO A 71 8.77 -22.13 11.22
CA PRO A 71 9.33 -23.28 10.50
C PRO A 71 10.86 -23.29 10.54
N PHE A 72 11.53 -22.13 10.55
CA PHE A 72 12.98 -22.05 10.66
C PHE A 72 13.51 -22.62 11.98
N THR A 73 12.90 -22.23 13.10
CA THR A 73 13.27 -22.72 14.44
C THR A 73 13.00 -24.21 14.57
N LEU A 74 11.84 -24.67 14.07
CA LEU A 74 11.50 -26.09 14.09
C LEU A 74 12.46 -26.91 13.21
N GLY A 75 12.79 -26.43 12.01
CA GLY A 75 13.74 -27.08 11.11
C GLY A 75 15.15 -27.15 11.71
N THR A 76 15.59 -26.06 12.34
CA THR A 76 16.86 -25.98 13.07
C THR A 76 16.89 -26.99 14.23
N LEU A 77 15.81 -27.09 15.00
CA LEU A 77 15.71 -28.05 16.10
C LEU A 77 15.78 -29.51 15.62
N LEU A 78 15.07 -29.85 14.53
CA LEU A 78 15.17 -31.18 13.91
C LEU A 78 16.57 -31.45 13.34
N GLY A 79 17.20 -30.44 12.73
CA GLY A 79 18.56 -30.53 12.21
C GLY A 79 19.59 -30.75 13.31
N ILE A 80 19.51 -30.01 14.41
CA ILE A 80 20.38 -30.19 15.59
C ILE A 80 20.18 -31.59 16.20
N ARG A 81 18.93 -32.02 16.39
CA ARG A 81 18.62 -33.36 16.87
C ARG A 81 19.29 -34.42 15.98
N TRP A 82 19.17 -34.28 14.66
CA TRP A 82 19.80 -35.19 13.71
C TRP A 82 21.32 -35.18 13.83
N LEU A 83 21.92 -34.00 13.98
CA LEU A 83 23.36 -33.83 14.11
C LEU A 83 23.91 -34.55 15.36
N ILE A 84 23.19 -34.48 16.49
CA ILE A 84 23.54 -35.21 17.72
C ILE A 84 23.49 -36.73 17.48
N LEU A 85 22.43 -37.22 16.83
CA LEU A 85 22.25 -38.65 16.51
C LEU A 85 23.32 -39.18 15.53
N TYR A 86 23.79 -38.32 14.63
CA TYR A 86 24.88 -38.63 13.70
C TYR A 86 26.20 -38.86 14.44
N PHE A 87 26.56 -37.97 15.37
CA PHE A 87 27.75 -38.13 16.21
C PHE A 87 27.63 -39.31 17.19
N ALA A 88 26.43 -39.69 17.61
CA ALA A 88 26.17 -40.86 18.46
C ALA A 88 26.30 -42.22 17.73
N GLY A 89 26.73 -42.24 16.46
CA GLY A 89 27.07 -43.48 15.76
C GLY A 89 25.87 -44.30 15.28
N THR A 90 24.70 -43.69 15.12
CA THR A 90 23.50 -44.35 14.54
C THR A 90 23.12 -43.68 13.20
N PRO A 91 23.83 -43.96 12.09
CA PRO A 91 23.77 -43.12 10.89
C PRO A 91 22.58 -43.43 9.97
N LYS A 92 22.01 -44.65 10.05
CA LYS A 92 21.19 -45.20 8.97
C LYS A 92 19.68 -44.93 9.07
N ALA A 93 19.17 -44.46 10.21
CA ALA A 93 17.71 -44.43 10.46
C ALA A 93 17.05 -43.04 10.33
N HIS A 94 17.78 -41.98 9.99
CA HIS A 94 17.27 -40.60 10.15
C HIS A 94 17.37 -39.70 8.91
N VAL A 95 17.55 -40.28 7.72
CA VAL A 95 17.56 -39.51 6.46
C VAL A 95 16.24 -38.73 6.22
N PRO A 96 15.04 -39.29 6.46
CA PRO A 96 13.79 -38.54 6.25
C PRO A 96 13.65 -37.31 7.16
N SER A 97 14.11 -37.39 8.41
CA SER A 97 14.06 -36.24 9.33
C SER A 97 15.05 -35.14 8.93
N LEU A 98 16.19 -35.51 8.33
CA LEU A 98 17.15 -34.54 7.79
C LEU A 98 16.57 -33.80 6.59
N VAL A 99 15.93 -34.52 5.66
CA VAL A 99 15.26 -33.92 4.51
C VAL A 99 14.13 -32.99 4.98
N LEU A 100 13.34 -33.42 5.96
CA LEU A 100 12.30 -32.57 6.56
C LEU A 100 12.90 -31.30 7.19
N ALA A 101 13.99 -31.43 7.96
CA ALA A 101 14.69 -30.29 8.55
C ALA A 101 15.17 -29.29 7.49
N ALA A 102 15.81 -29.79 6.43
CA ALA A 102 16.28 -28.96 5.32
C ALA A 102 15.13 -28.22 4.63
N ILE A 103 14.02 -28.90 4.32
CA ILE A 103 12.84 -28.27 3.70
C ILE A 103 12.24 -27.20 4.62
N LEU A 104 12.14 -27.46 5.93
CA LEU A 104 11.60 -26.50 6.89
C LEU A 104 12.46 -25.24 7.02
N ILE A 105 13.78 -25.41 7.06
CA ILE A 105 14.74 -24.30 7.07
C ILE A 105 14.60 -23.50 5.77
N LEU A 106 14.53 -24.19 4.62
CA LEU A 106 14.39 -23.55 3.31
C LEU A 106 13.10 -22.75 3.21
N MET A 107 11.97 -23.28 3.69
CA MET A 107 10.69 -22.57 3.73
C MET A 107 10.73 -21.35 4.65
N GLY A 108 11.35 -21.45 5.82
CA GLY A 108 11.55 -20.31 6.73
C GLY A 108 12.39 -19.20 6.09
N PHE A 109 13.45 -19.58 5.40
CA PHE A 109 14.31 -18.65 4.68
C PHE A 109 13.59 -17.98 3.48
N GLN A 110 12.82 -18.75 2.71
CA GLN A 110 12.00 -18.22 1.62
C GLN A 110 10.96 -17.21 2.13
N LEU A 111 10.34 -17.46 3.28
CA LEU A 111 9.43 -16.51 3.92
C LEU A 111 10.13 -15.19 4.24
N TRP A 112 11.36 -15.21 4.76
CA TRP A 112 12.14 -13.99 4.99
C TRP A 112 12.43 -13.22 3.70
N ILE A 113 12.81 -13.93 2.63
CA ILE A 113 13.01 -13.31 1.30
C ILE A 113 11.71 -12.68 0.82
N PHE A 114 10.57 -13.37 0.90
CA PHE A 114 9.28 -12.81 0.51
C PHE A 114 8.92 -11.58 1.35
N GLY A 115 9.29 -11.55 2.63
CA GLY A 115 9.16 -10.38 3.49
C GLY A 115 9.92 -9.16 2.97
N LEU A 116 11.17 -9.37 2.58
CA LEU A 116 12.02 -8.32 2.02
C LEU A 116 11.46 -7.84 0.67
N VAL A 117 11.05 -8.75 -0.21
CA VAL A 117 10.44 -8.41 -1.50
C VAL A 117 9.15 -7.62 -1.31
N ALA A 118 8.29 -8.02 -0.37
CA ALA A 118 7.05 -7.32 -0.08
C ALA A 118 7.29 -5.89 0.45
N ASP A 119 8.32 -5.72 1.28
CA ASP A 119 8.73 -4.41 1.80
C ASP A 119 9.23 -3.47 0.69
N LEU A 120 10.13 -3.98 -0.17
CA LEU A 120 10.58 -3.24 -1.35
C LEU A 120 9.42 -2.86 -2.26
N MET A 121 8.47 -3.76 -2.47
CA MET A 121 7.32 -3.52 -3.33
C MET A 121 6.35 -2.47 -2.74
N ALA A 122 6.20 -2.45 -1.41
CA ALA A 122 5.43 -1.43 -0.71
C ALA A 122 6.08 -0.04 -0.82
N VAL A 123 7.40 0.05 -0.61
CA VAL A 123 8.17 1.29 -0.78
C VAL A 123 8.13 1.77 -2.23
N ASN A 124 8.28 0.86 -3.19
CA ASN A 124 8.21 1.19 -4.62
C ASN A 124 6.83 1.76 -5.00
N ARG A 125 5.75 1.21 -4.43
CA ARG A 125 4.39 1.74 -4.64
C ARG A 125 4.23 3.16 -4.10
N GLN A 126 4.74 3.43 -2.90
CA GLN A 126 4.68 4.77 -2.30
C GLN A 126 5.45 5.79 -3.14
N LEU A 127 6.65 5.43 -3.61
CA LEU A 127 7.46 6.29 -4.47
C LEU A 127 6.75 6.64 -5.79
N LEU A 128 6.11 5.65 -6.43
CA LEU A 128 5.33 5.87 -7.65
C LEU A 128 4.12 6.79 -7.41
N GLU A 129 3.44 6.63 -6.27
CA GLU A 129 2.32 7.47 -5.88
C GLU A 129 2.75 8.93 -5.68
N ASP A 130 3.87 9.16 -4.99
CA ASP A 130 4.44 10.50 -4.78
C ASP A 130 4.83 11.18 -6.11
N ILE A 131 5.43 10.43 -7.04
CA ILE A 131 5.78 10.93 -8.37
C ILE A 131 4.52 11.35 -9.13
N GLN A 132 3.48 10.50 -9.14
CA GLN A 132 2.22 10.81 -9.82
C GLN A 132 1.52 12.03 -9.21
N LEU A 133 1.52 12.15 -7.87
CA LEU A 133 0.97 13.30 -7.17
C LEU A 133 1.73 14.58 -7.51
N ARG A 134 3.05 14.52 -7.61
CA ARG A 134 3.87 15.67 -7.99
C ARG A 134 3.63 16.12 -9.42
N LEU A 135 3.51 15.17 -10.37
CA LEU A 135 3.17 15.47 -11.76
C LEU A 135 1.79 16.14 -11.88
N ARG A 136 0.76 15.60 -11.20
CA ARG A 136 -0.56 16.23 -11.20
C ARG A 136 -0.57 17.65 -10.65
N ARG A 137 0.23 17.93 -9.62
CA ARG A 137 0.36 19.30 -9.07
C ARG A 137 1.01 20.24 -10.09
N LEU A 138 2.07 19.79 -10.77
CA LEU A 138 2.72 20.56 -11.83
C LEU A 138 1.77 20.85 -12.99
N ASP A 139 0.97 19.87 -13.43
CA ASP A 139 -0.04 20.08 -14.49
C ASP A 139 -1.10 21.10 -14.08
N VAL A 140 -1.59 21.03 -12.83
CA VAL A 140 -2.57 21.99 -12.30
C VAL A 140 -1.99 23.38 -12.19
N ASP A 141 -0.74 23.53 -11.72
CA ASP A 141 -0.08 24.83 -11.61
C ASP A 141 0.23 25.44 -12.99
N SER A 142 0.63 24.61 -13.97
CA SER A 142 0.80 25.04 -15.37
C SER A 142 -0.53 25.48 -16.00
N ASN A 143 -1.66 24.89 -15.61
CA ASN A 143 -2.98 25.29 -16.09
C ASN A 143 -3.59 26.46 -15.29
N ARG A 144 -2.94 26.85 -14.18
CA ARG A 144 -3.27 28.02 -13.36
C ARG A 144 -2.46 29.26 -13.68
N THR A 145 -1.43 29.16 -14.52
CA THR A 145 -0.87 30.34 -15.17
C THR A 145 -2.03 31.04 -15.86
N PRO A 146 -2.47 32.23 -15.39
CA PRO A 146 -3.45 32.99 -16.13
C PRO A 146 -2.84 33.16 -17.51
N HIS A 147 -3.60 32.86 -18.56
CA HIS A 147 -3.34 33.51 -19.83
C HIS A 147 -3.37 35.01 -19.52
N LEU A 148 -2.19 35.58 -19.22
CA LEU A 148 -1.97 36.99 -19.40
C LEU A 148 -2.44 37.22 -20.85
N PRO A 149 -3.47 38.05 -21.06
CA PRO A 149 -3.95 38.30 -22.40
C PRO A 149 -2.71 38.67 -23.21
N SER A 150 -2.50 37.92 -24.29
CA SER A 150 -1.51 38.20 -25.32
C SER A 150 -1.62 39.68 -25.70
N THR A 151 -0.86 40.52 -25.00
CA THR A 151 -0.74 41.94 -25.29
C THR A 151 0.37 42.01 -26.32
N GLY A 152 0.06 41.48 -27.50
CA GLY A 152 1.04 41.24 -28.55
C GLY A 152 0.48 41.52 -29.94
N ASN A 153 -0.59 42.32 -30.07
CA ASN A 153 -1.09 42.78 -31.37
C ASN A 153 -1.73 44.18 -31.39
N HIS A 154 -1.68 44.95 -30.29
CA HIS A 154 -2.19 46.33 -30.29
C HIS A 154 -1.17 47.37 -30.80
N GLN A 155 0.14 47.15 -30.62
CA GLN A 155 1.16 48.05 -31.20
C GLN A 155 1.34 47.93 -32.72
N GLN A 156 0.80 46.87 -33.35
CA GLN A 156 0.87 46.72 -34.81
C GLN A 156 -0.38 47.25 -35.54
N ARG A 157 -1.44 47.61 -34.81
CA ARG A 157 -2.59 48.34 -35.38
C ARG A 157 -2.40 49.86 -35.29
N GLU A 158 -1.82 50.37 -34.21
CA GLU A 158 -1.58 51.81 -34.04
C GLU A 158 -0.52 52.35 -35.01
N ASN A 159 0.59 51.62 -35.22
CA ASN A 159 1.60 51.99 -36.22
C ASN A 159 1.14 51.84 -37.68
N ARG A 160 0.00 51.18 -37.94
CA ARG A 160 -0.56 51.03 -39.30
C ARG A 160 -1.56 52.14 -39.63
N GLU A 161 -2.11 52.81 -38.63
CA GLU A 161 -3.03 53.93 -38.82
C GLU A 161 -2.27 55.27 -38.91
N GLU A 162 -1.19 55.47 -38.13
CA GLU A 162 -0.36 56.70 -38.27
C GLU A 162 0.47 56.76 -39.58
N GLY A 163 0.79 55.61 -40.19
CA GLY A 163 1.52 55.55 -41.46
C GLY A 163 0.65 55.81 -42.70
N GLY A 164 -0.68 55.77 -42.56
CA GLY A 164 -1.63 55.94 -43.68
C GLY A 164 -2.01 57.40 -43.95
N GLU A 165 -2.14 58.22 -42.91
CA GLU A 165 -2.56 59.61 -43.04
C GLU A 165 -1.46 60.52 -43.63
N GLY A 166 -0.18 60.19 -43.39
CA GLY A 166 0.95 60.92 -43.96
C GLY A 166 1.05 60.78 -45.48
N GLU A 167 0.73 59.61 -46.03
CA GLU A 167 0.80 59.36 -47.49
C GLU A 167 -0.42 59.94 -48.24
N GLU A 168 -1.60 59.97 -47.63
CA GLU A 168 -2.77 60.67 -48.21
C GLU A 168 -2.58 62.19 -48.21
N PHE A 169 -2.00 62.75 -47.14
CA PHE A 169 -1.75 64.19 -47.06
C PHE A 169 -0.72 64.65 -48.10
N VAL A 170 0.40 63.93 -48.25
CA VAL A 170 1.45 64.24 -49.24
C VAL A 170 0.94 64.10 -50.68
N ASN A 171 0.12 63.08 -50.98
CA ASN A 171 -0.47 62.91 -52.32
C ASN A 171 -1.53 63.97 -52.65
N SER A 172 -2.21 64.54 -51.64
CA SER A 172 -3.15 65.66 -51.86
C SER A 172 -2.46 66.99 -52.20
N PHE A 173 -1.21 67.18 -51.75
CA PHE A 173 -0.42 68.39 -52.02
C PHE A 173 0.38 68.33 -53.33
N LEU A 174 0.71 67.12 -53.82
CA LEU A 174 1.42 66.94 -55.09
C LEU A 174 0.50 66.97 -56.33
N ASN A 175 -0.82 66.91 -56.15
CA ASN A 175 -1.80 66.88 -57.23
C ASN A 175 -2.65 68.18 -57.32
N ARG A 176 -2.02 69.34 -57.05
CA ARG A 176 -2.63 70.66 -57.23
C ARG A 176 -1.71 71.62 -57.97
#